data_AF-A0AAD5XKC3-F1
#
_entry.id   AF-A0AAD5XKC3-F1
#
_cell.length_a   1.000
_cell.length_b   1.000
_cell.length_c   1.000
_cell.angle_alpha   90.00
_cell.angle_beta   90.00
_cell.angle_gamma   90.00
#
_symmetry.space_group_name_H-M   'P 1'
#
loop_
_entity.id
_entity.type
_entity.pdbx_description
1 polymer ?
#
loop_
_entity_poly.entity_id
_entity_poly.type
_entity_poly.pdbx_seq_one_letter_code
_entity_poly.pdbx_strand_id
1 'polypeptide(L)'
;MTWTPNFNTTIVSFEPLRHGDVIRLMHVPTGKRVRSHKFSAPVTDNEYHFEVSAFGTEKSRDTDDNWRVEVVGGKDGDVVQALHSSVKFVHVTDALLKLEQHVQGFHSRSPGFWSKFVELNSRMWEINSGLTNSHPYESRPSSWPFLVRGIKYWTNRKQNSDGRQIYMIGNPIVWVGSTLAIFFSAAYLSSESEMHQNWSFQDVLSIGLMFEIVTYKLAKRIKIIAAGLFLAIVFFVFLDFSPLSYGACADRKLERQYIEAGVASGGLGIRADGRTRKQTRDQGEFALTLGPVAQASGSSLLGALAGSSQSAQSAVLVGVKVALGEADGDDAEDGSDADDAADNNADDDAAARRGQRRRRRRGRVACTVDCAPALLPRADPRQLEQTSLDHADFVATLLADGLDLGALAVAHSALAWHVHVDVLVLRPNGNLLDRIYAAARAALVHARIPRADVDAATGELTVADDETEPIRGADRLPVLVSLFTVGGLCLVDPTPLEEACADVHLAVAVTRDGRPCAVRKRGNGSIDPSLLAEMITDAKDHAATLFSRFDKAIAAEIQRLENE
;
A
#
# COMPACT_ATOMS: atom_id res chain seq x y z
N MET A 1 -25.52 36.86 -43.66
CA MET A 1 -26.76 37.51 -44.12
C MET A 1 -26.58 39.00 -43.90
N THR A 2 -26.88 39.82 -44.90
CA THR A 2 -26.94 41.28 -44.75
C THR A 2 -28.41 41.68 -44.59
N TRP A 3 -28.72 42.57 -43.65
CA TRP A 3 -30.06 43.15 -43.50
C TRP A 3 -29.99 44.65 -43.79
N THR A 4 -31.07 45.22 -44.34
CA THR A 4 -31.20 46.65 -44.55
C THR A 4 -32.34 47.20 -43.70
N PRO A 5 -32.06 47.99 -42.66
CA PRO A 5 -33.07 48.80 -42.01
C PRO A 5 -33.39 49.99 -42.93
N ASN A 6 -34.66 50.23 -43.18
CA ASN A 6 -35.21 51.30 -44.04
C ASN A 6 -34.97 51.17 -45.55
N PHE A 7 -36.06 51.35 -46.28
CA PHE A 7 -36.15 51.23 -47.73
C PHE A 7 -35.28 52.32 -48.39
N ASN A 8 -34.30 51.90 -49.20
CA ASN A 8 -33.45 52.72 -50.10
C ASN A 8 -32.07 53.23 -49.65
N THR A 9 -31.38 52.62 -48.69
CA THR A 9 -29.96 53.00 -48.44
C THR A 9 -29.02 51.81 -48.32
N THR A 10 -27.93 51.83 -49.10
CA THR A 10 -26.74 51.03 -48.79
C THR A 10 -26.19 51.54 -47.47
N ILE A 11 -26.11 50.66 -46.48
CA ILE A 11 -25.67 51.00 -45.13
C ILE A 11 -24.22 51.55 -45.20
N VAL A 12 -24.05 52.84 -44.96
CA VAL A 12 -22.73 53.52 -44.94
C VAL A 12 -22.09 53.42 -43.54
N SER A 13 -22.88 53.15 -42.51
CA SER A 13 -22.45 53.03 -41.11
C SER A 13 -23.32 52.04 -40.34
N PHE A 14 -22.75 51.34 -39.36
CA PHE A 14 -23.46 50.34 -38.55
C PHE A 14 -24.65 50.96 -37.78
N GLU A 15 -25.87 50.52 -38.09
CA GLU A 15 -27.07 50.83 -37.30
C GLU A 15 -27.44 49.62 -36.43
N PRO A 16 -27.54 49.79 -35.09
CA PRO A 16 -27.89 48.69 -34.20
C PRO A 16 -29.37 48.31 -34.36
N LEU A 17 -29.63 47.01 -34.54
CA LEU A 17 -30.96 46.43 -34.65
C LEU A 17 -31.71 46.52 -33.31
N ARG A 18 -33.01 46.79 -33.33
CA ARG A 18 -33.85 46.92 -32.12
C ARG A 18 -35.02 45.95 -32.11
N HIS A 19 -35.52 45.66 -30.91
CA HIS A 19 -36.77 44.93 -30.71
C HIS A 19 -37.92 45.71 -31.39
N GLY A 20 -38.65 45.03 -32.27
CA GLY A 20 -39.76 45.58 -33.05
C GLY A 20 -39.39 45.99 -34.48
N ASP A 21 -38.10 46.05 -34.82
CA ASP A 21 -37.64 46.45 -36.16
C ASP A 21 -38.15 45.49 -37.24
N VAL A 22 -38.49 46.03 -38.41
CA VAL A 22 -38.86 45.25 -39.59
C VAL A 22 -37.72 45.28 -40.59
N ILE A 23 -37.15 44.11 -40.86
CA ILE A 23 -35.99 43.94 -41.74
C ILE A 23 -36.30 43.01 -42.91
N ARG A 24 -35.44 43.06 -43.92
CA ARG A 24 -35.40 42.09 -45.02
C ARG A 24 -34.06 41.38 -45.01
N LEU A 25 -34.09 40.06 -45.09
CA LEU A 25 -32.90 39.23 -45.08
C LEU A 25 -32.52 38.84 -46.51
N MET A 26 -31.24 39.02 -46.86
CA MET A 26 -30.70 38.62 -48.16
C MET A 26 -29.63 37.54 -48.00
N HIS A 27 -29.74 36.51 -48.84
CA HIS A 27 -28.73 35.47 -48.96
C HIS A 27 -27.59 35.97 -49.86
N VAL A 28 -26.45 36.31 -49.25
CA VAL A 28 -25.32 37.00 -49.90
C VAL A 28 -24.81 36.29 -51.17
N PRO A 29 -24.60 34.96 -51.20
CA PRO A 29 -24.10 34.29 -52.40
C PRO A 29 -25.06 34.28 -53.59
N THR A 30 -26.37 34.26 -53.35
CA THR A 30 -27.38 34.12 -54.43
C THR A 30 -28.10 35.42 -54.76
N GLY A 31 -27.92 36.48 -53.93
CA GLY A 31 -28.65 37.75 -54.06
C GLY A 31 -30.15 37.65 -53.86
N LYS A 32 -30.67 36.49 -53.43
CA LYS A 32 -32.10 36.26 -53.22
C LYS A 32 -32.52 36.65 -51.81
N ARG A 33 -33.76 37.11 -51.63
CA ARG A 33 -34.32 37.44 -50.32
C ARG A 33 -34.92 36.21 -49.66
N VAL A 34 -34.90 36.18 -48.34
CA VAL A 34 -35.55 35.14 -47.54
C VAL A 34 -37.04 35.46 -47.46
N ARG A 35 -37.86 34.54 -47.97
CA ARG A 35 -39.32 34.67 -48.08
C ARG A 35 -39.98 33.50 -47.38
N SER A 36 -41.11 33.74 -46.72
CA SER A 36 -42.01 32.69 -46.28
C SER A 36 -43.06 32.37 -47.33
N HIS A 37 -43.39 31.10 -47.49
CA HIS A 37 -44.47 30.63 -48.35
C HIS A 37 -45.51 29.88 -47.52
N LYS A 38 -46.79 29.90 -47.92
CA LYS A 38 -47.85 29.09 -47.30
C LYS A 38 -47.83 27.63 -47.77
N PHE A 39 -46.65 27.01 -47.78
CA PHE A 39 -46.47 25.58 -48.05
C PHE A 39 -45.91 24.91 -46.80
N SER A 40 -46.29 23.67 -46.50
CA SER A 40 -45.76 22.95 -45.34
C SER A 40 -44.25 22.69 -45.46
N ALA A 41 -43.51 22.87 -44.36
CA ALA A 41 -42.07 22.72 -44.35
C ALA A 41 -41.64 21.26 -44.58
N PRO A 42 -40.70 20.97 -45.51
CA PRO A 42 -40.31 19.58 -45.85
C PRO A 42 -39.51 18.85 -44.76
N VAL A 43 -39.09 19.56 -43.71
CA VAL A 43 -38.24 19.03 -42.63
C VAL A 43 -39.07 18.64 -41.39
N THR A 44 -40.36 18.97 -41.35
CA THR A 44 -41.20 18.77 -40.17
C THR A 44 -42.60 18.32 -40.57
N ASP A 45 -43.17 17.35 -39.85
CA ASP A 45 -44.53 16.86 -40.09
C ASP A 45 -45.62 17.75 -39.46
N ASN A 46 -45.25 18.88 -38.85
CA ASN A 46 -46.17 19.79 -38.19
C ASN A 46 -46.89 20.68 -39.23
N GLU A 47 -48.22 20.64 -39.26
CA GLU A 47 -49.06 21.42 -40.19
C GLU A 47 -48.92 22.94 -40.04
N TYR A 48 -48.43 23.42 -38.89
CA TYR A 48 -48.26 24.84 -38.57
C TYR A 48 -46.85 25.38 -38.89
N HIS A 49 -45.94 24.55 -39.41
CA HIS A 49 -44.63 25.00 -39.88
C HIS A 49 -44.65 25.19 -41.39
N PHE A 50 -44.45 26.43 -41.84
CA PHE A 50 -44.40 26.73 -43.27
C PHE A 50 -42.98 26.89 -43.81
N GLU A 51 -42.83 26.66 -45.10
CA GLU A 51 -41.57 26.72 -45.82
C GLU A 51 -41.03 28.15 -45.89
N VAL A 52 -39.74 28.29 -45.55
CA VAL A 52 -38.97 29.51 -45.76
C VAL A 52 -37.93 29.23 -46.83
N SER A 53 -38.00 29.97 -47.94
CA SER A 53 -37.14 29.76 -49.10
C SER A 53 -36.44 31.05 -49.53
N ALA A 54 -35.29 30.93 -50.18
CA ALA A 54 -34.60 32.07 -50.77
C ALA A 54 -35.12 32.30 -52.20
N PHE A 55 -36.04 33.26 -52.37
CA PHE A 55 -36.73 33.53 -53.62
C PHE A 55 -36.82 35.05 -53.91
N GLY A 56 -37.10 35.42 -55.16
CA GLY A 56 -37.23 36.81 -55.59
C GLY A 56 -35.95 37.43 -56.16
N THR A 57 -36.11 38.60 -56.79
CA THR A 57 -35.04 39.43 -57.38
C THR A 57 -35.11 40.84 -56.76
N GLU A 58 -34.10 41.69 -56.92
CA GLU A 58 -34.07 43.03 -56.31
C GLU A 58 -35.32 43.89 -56.62
N LYS A 59 -35.98 43.63 -57.75
CA LYS A 59 -37.14 44.39 -58.25
C LYS A 59 -38.50 43.97 -57.69
N SER A 60 -38.62 42.78 -57.09
CA SER A 60 -39.90 42.36 -56.46
C SER A 60 -40.06 43.04 -55.10
N ARG A 61 -41.15 43.80 -54.94
CA ARG A 61 -41.54 44.47 -53.68
C ARG A 61 -42.78 43.79 -53.12
N ASP A 62 -42.61 42.61 -52.54
CA ASP A 62 -43.70 41.91 -51.87
C ASP A 62 -43.60 42.10 -50.36
N THR A 63 -44.74 42.05 -49.67
CA THR A 63 -44.84 42.08 -48.21
C THR A 63 -44.25 40.82 -47.56
N ASP A 64 -44.17 39.73 -48.32
CA ASP A 64 -43.74 38.42 -47.84
C ASP A 64 -42.23 38.32 -47.54
N ASP A 65 -41.47 39.36 -47.86
CA ASP A 65 -40.04 39.46 -47.58
C ASP A 65 -39.75 40.17 -46.24
N ASN A 66 -40.78 40.66 -45.53
CA ASN A 66 -40.64 41.47 -44.32
C ASN A 66 -40.64 40.60 -43.04
N TRP A 67 -39.60 40.76 -42.23
CA TRP A 67 -39.41 40.04 -40.97
C TRP A 67 -39.32 41.02 -39.80
N ARG A 68 -40.21 40.88 -38.82
CA ARG A 68 -40.14 41.58 -37.53
C ARG A 68 -39.14 40.89 -36.62
N VAL A 69 -38.33 41.69 -35.95
CA VAL A 69 -37.32 41.25 -34.99
C VAL A 69 -37.90 41.28 -33.58
N GLU A 70 -38.01 40.12 -32.94
CA GLU A 70 -38.44 40.00 -31.55
C GLU A 70 -37.30 39.48 -30.68
N VAL A 71 -36.81 40.31 -29.77
CA VAL A 71 -35.87 39.89 -28.71
C VAL A 71 -36.65 39.13 -27.64
N VAL A 72 -36.23 37.90 -27.34
CA VAL A 72 -36.87 37.04 -26.33
C VAL A 72 -36.72 37.67 -24.95
N GLY A 73 -37.83 38.13 -24.37
CA GLY A 73 -37.86 38.80 -23.05
C GLY A 73 -37.46 40.27 -23.05
N GLY A 74 -37.24 40.89 -24.23
CA GLY A 74 -36.95 42.32 -24.37
C GLY A 74 -38.21 43.20 -24.40
N LYS A 75 -38.05 44.49 -24.12
CA LYS A 75 -39.08 45.53 -24.27
C LYS A 75 -38.93 46.25 -25.61
N ASP A 76 -40.01 46.91 -26.06
CA ASP A 76 -40.00 47.70 -27.30
C ASP A 76 -38.86 48.73 -27.30
N GLY A 77 -38.03 48.71 -28.35
CA GLY A 77 -36.89 49.61 -28.53
C GLY A 77 -35.56 49.11 -27.94
N ASP A 78 -35.53 47.96 -27.26
CA ASP A 78 -34.30 47.34 -26.76
C ASP A 78 -33.35 47.03 -27.91
N VAL A 79 -32.09 47.43 -27.76
CA VAL A 79 -31.05 47.17 -28.77
C VAL A 79 -30.64 45.70 -28.70
N VAL A 80 -30.62 45.03 -29.86
CA VAL A 80 -30.10 43.68 -30.02
C VAL A 80 -28.61 43.69 -29.75
N GLN A 81 -28.22 43.03 -28.65
CA GLN A 81 -26.83 42.87 -28.28
C GLN A 81 -26.32 41.54 -28.82
N ALA A 82 -25.21 41.59 -29.55
CA ALA A 82 -24.51 40.38 -29.99
C ALA A 82 -24.19 39.50 -28.77
N LEU A 83 -24.45 38.18 -28.88
CA LEU A 83 -24.21 37.15 -27.86
C LEU A 83 -25.14 37.17 -26.62
N HIS A 84 -25.75 38.30 -26.29
CA HIS A 84 -26.62 38.43 -25.11
C HIS A 84 -28.12 38.34 -25.44
N SER A 85 -28.51 38.74 -26.65
CA SER A 85 -29.91 38.72 -27.09
C SER A 85 -30.22 37.46 -27.89
N SER A 86 -31.20 36.68 -27.45
CA SER A 86 -31.87 35.68 -28.30
C SER A 86 -32.93 36.39 -29.14
N VAL A 87 -32.89 36.20 -30.46
CA VAL A 87 -33.74 36.93 -31.42
C VAL A 87 -34.58 35.94 -32.21
N LYS A 88 -35.88 36.24 -32.34
CA LYS A 88 -36.83 35.55 -33.21
C LYS A 88 -37.18 36.46 -34.38
N PHE A 89 -37.18 35.90 -35.58
CA PHE A 89 -37.71 36.59 -36.76
C PHE A 89 -39.14 36.11 -37.00
N VAL A 90 -40.09 37.03 -36.92
CA VAL A 90 -41.52 36.80 -37.08
C VAL A 90 -41.99 37.45 -38.36
N HIS A 91 -42.70 36.72 -39.20
CA HIS A 91 -43.22 37.28 -40.45
C HIS A 91 -44.29 38.36 -40.19
N VAL A 92 -44.25 39.47 -40.93
CA VAL A 92 -45.14 40.62 -40.67
C VAL A 92 -46.58 40.36 -41.11
N THR A 93 -46.80 39.56 -42.17
CA THR A 93 -48.14 39.34 -42.73
C THR A 93 -48.86 38.14 -42.12
N ASP A 94 -48.14 37.14 -41.60
CA ASP A 94 -48.70 36.01 -40.87
C ASP A 94 -47.96 35.81 -39.54
N ALA A 95 -48.60 36.19 -38.42
CA ALA A 95 -48.06 36.13 -37.06
C ALA A 95 -47.73 34.70 -36.54
N LEU A 96 -47.75 33.68 -37.40
CA LEU A 96 -47.57 32.27 -37.06
C LEU A 96 -46.22 31.68 -37.51
N LEU A 97 -45.42 32.43 -38.27
CA LEU A 97 -44.14 31.95 -38.81
C LEU A 97 -42.97 32.39 -37.92
N LYS A 98 -42.42 31.46 -37.14
CA LYS A 98 -41.25 31.66 -36.28
C LYS A 98 -40.03 30.99 -36.88
N LEU A 99 -39.02 31.78 -37.23
CA LEU A 99 -37.68 31.27 -37.49
C LEU A 99 -36.86 31.40 -36.20
N GLU A 100 -36.64 30.28 -35.50
CA GLU A 100 -35.77 30.25 -34.32
C GLU A 100 -34.33 29.93 -34.72
N GLN A 101 -33.44 30.91 -34.62
CA GLN A 101 -32.00 30.66 -34.63
C GLN A 101 -31.49 30.66 -33.19
N HIS A 102 -31.23 29.47 -32.64
CA HIS A 102 -30.39 29.33 -31.46
C HIS A 102 -28.94 29.58 -31.86
N VAL A 103 -28.52 30.84 -31.91
CA VAL A 103 -27.09 31.19 -32.01
C VAL A 103 -26.48 30.93 -30.63
N GLN A 104 -25.99 29.71 -30.40
CA GLN A 104 -25.17 29.42 -29.22
C GLN A 104 -23.85 30.18 -29.35
N GLY A 105 -23.56 31.00 -28.34
CA GLY A 105 -22.54 32.04 -28.38
C GLY A 105 -21.11 31.55 -28.57
N PHE A 106 -20.31 32.38 -29.24
CA PHE A 106 -18.85 32.34 -29.08
C PHE A 106 -18.50 32.79 -27.65
N HIS A 107 -17.98 31.88 -26.83
CA HIS A 107 -17.37 32.24 -25.56
C HIS A 107 -16.17 33.18 -25.82
N SER A 108 -16.11 34.34 -25.15
CA SER A 108 -15.02 35.31 -25.30
C SER A 108 -13.68 34.85 -24.70
N ARG A 109 -13.65 33.66 -24.09
CA ARG A 109 -12.44 32.88 -23.85
C ARG A 109 -12.56 31.59 -24.60
N SER A 110 -11.58 31.27 -25.44
CA SER A 110 -11.43 29.93 -26.00
C SER A 110 -11.40 28.93 -24.85
N PRO A 111 -12.37 28.00 -24.73
CA PRO A 111 -12.30 26.97 -23.72
C PRO A 111 -11.00 26.19 -23.90
N GLY A 112 -10.33 25.87 -22.78
CA GLY A 112 -9.14 25.03 -22.79
C GLY A 112 -9.42 23.68 -23.47
N PHE A 113 -8.38 22.99 -23.91
CA PHE A 113 -8.49 21.72 -24.63
C PHE A 113 -9.48 20.74 -23.98
N TRP A 114 -9.40 20.55 -22.67
CA TRP A 114 -10.27 19.64 -21.91
C TRP A 114 -11.74 20.06 -21.89
N SER A 115 -12.02 21.37 -21.77
CA SER A 115 -13.39 21.88 -21.81
C SER A 115 -14.00 21.67 -23.20
N LYS A 116 -13.25 21.92 -24.28
CA LYS A 116 -13.68 21.61 -25.64
C LYS A 116 -13.84 20.12 -25.88
N PHE A 117 -12.93 19.30 -25.38
CA PHE A 117 -12.99 17.85 -25.53
C PHE A 117 -14.25 17.28 -24.87
N VAL A 118 -14.56 17.68 -23.64
CA VAL A 118 -15.76 17.26 -22.91
C VAL A 118 -17.03 17.76 -23.59
N GLU A 119 -17.06 19.02 -24.00
CA GLU A 119 -18.20 19.61 -24.71
C GLU A 119 -18.47 18.89 -26.03
N LEU A 120 -17.43 18.64 -26.83
CA LEU A 120 -17.56 18.00 -28.13
C LEU A 120 -18.00 16.54 -28.00
N ASN A 121 -17.47 15.79 -27.03
CA ASN A 121 -17.94 14.42 -26.76
C ASN A 121 -19.37 14.40 -26.22
N SER A 122 -19.74 15.36 -25.36
CA SER A 122 -21.11 15.49 -24.85
C SER A 122 -22.11 15.79 -25.98
N ARG A 123 -21.77 16.72 -26.89
CA ARG A 123 -22.60 17.03 -28.06
C ARG A 123 -22.66 15.87 -29.06
N MET A 124 -21.55 15.18 -29.30
CA MET A 124 -21.54 13.94 -30.10
C MET A 124 -22.51 12.90 -29.53
N TRP A 125 -22.52 12.71 -28.21
CA TRP A 125 -23.42 11.77 -27.56
C TRP A 125 -24.89 12.18 -27.69
N GLU A 126 -25.19 13.45 -27.44
CA GLU A 126 -26.55 14.00 -27.51
C GLU A 126 -27.12 13.87 -28.94
N ILE A 127 -26.34 14.28 -29.95
CA ILE A 127 -26.74 14.20 -31.36
C ILE A 127 -26.84 12.73 -31.82
N ASN A 128 -25.88 11.87 -31.46
CA ASN A 128 -25.93 10.45 -31.81
C ASN A 128 -27.09 9.71 -31.14
N SER A 129 -27.51 10.14 -29.94
CA SER A 129 -28.67 9.55 -29.27
C SER A 129 -30.00 9.86 -29.97
N GLY A 130 -30.06 10.93 -30.77
CA GLY A 130 -31.23 11.33 -31.58
C GLY A 130 -31.27 10.72 -32.99
N LEU A 131 -30.19 10.12 -33.46
CA LEU A 131 -30.10 9.47 -34.77
C LEU A 131 -30.65 8.03 -34.70
N THR A 132 -31.98 7.89 -34.61
CA THR A 132 -32.65 6.58 -34.51
C THR A 132 -32.87 5.89 -35.87
N ASN A 133 -32.60 6.58 -36.98
CA ASN A 133 -32.86 6.06 -38.32
C ASN A 133 -31.63 5.34 -38.89
N SER A 134 -31.80 4.06 -39.24
CA SER A 134 -30.74 3.27 -39.87
C SER A 134 -30.40 3.82 -41.26
N HIS A 135 -29.11 4.00 -41.53
CA HIS A 135 -28.64 4.39 -42.86
C HIS A 135 -28.16 3.14 -43.62
N PRO A 136 -28.43 3.02 -44.95
CA PRO A 136 -27.91 1.92 -45.77
C PRO A 136 -26.39 1.72 -45.77
N TYR A 137 -25.62 2.67 -45.24
CA TYR A 137 -24.15 2.65 -45.14
C TYR A 137 -23.64 2.46 -43.70
N GLU A 138 -24.53 2.18 -42.74
CA GLU A 138 -24.15 1.81 -41.38
C GLU A 138 -23.35 0.49 -41.40
N SER A 139 -22.24 0.45 -40.66
CA SER A 139 -21.40 -0.74 -40.54
C SER A 139 -21.72 -1.47 -39.23
N ARG A 140 -22.09 -2.75 -39.34
CA ARG A 140 -22.39 -3.59 -38.17
C ARG A 140 -21.10 -4.14 -37.55
N PRO A 141 -21.04 -4.38 -36.24
CA PRO A 141 -19.85 -4.93 -35.57
C PRO A 141 -19.25 -6.17 -36.26
N SER A 142 -20.09 -7.04 -36.80
CA SER A 142 -19.65 -8.25 -37.53
C SER A 142 -18.90 -7.97 -38.84
N SER A 143 -19.09 -6.79 -39.44
CA SER A 143 -18.39 -6.36 -40.65
C SER A 143 -17.06 -5.66 -40.39
N TRP A 144 -16.80 -5.28 -39.14
CA TRP A 144 -15.59 -4.52 -38.79
C TRP A 144 -14.32 -5.33 -39.04
N PRO A 145 -14.16 -6.60 -38.60
CA PRO A 145 -12.91 -7.34 -38.78
C PRO A 145 -12.49 -7.51 -40.24
N PHE A 146 -13.46 -7.59 -41.15
CA PHE A 146 -13.22 -7.91 -42.56
C PHE A 146 -13.27 -6.69 -43.49
N LEU A 147 -13.69 -5.52 -42.97
CA LEU A 147 -13.78 -4.25 -43.69
C LEU A 147 -14.37 -4.36 -45.11
N VAL A 148 -15.37 -5.24 -45.27
CA VAL A 148 -15.90 -5.68 -46.60
C VAL A 148 -16.60 -4.55 -47.35
N ARG A 149 -16.93 -3.45 -46.68
CA ARG A 149 -17.76 -2.37 -47.22
C ARG A 149 -17.10 -1.01 -47.08
N GLY A 150 -16.66 -0.45 -48.20
CA GLY A 150 -16.13 0.92 -48.28
C GLY A 150 -17.22 1.99 -48.27
N ILE A 151 -16.86 3.20 -47.83
CA ILE A 151 -17.73 4.38 -47.87
C ILE A 151 -17.63 5.03 -49.25
N LYS A 152 -18.76 5.39 -49.86
CA LYS A 152 -18.74 6.11 -51.14
C LYS A 152 -18.22 7.53 -50.92
N TYR A 153 -17.04 7.83 -51.47
CA TYR A 153 -16.43 9.14 -51.36
C TYR A 153 -16.87 10.07 -52.49
N TRP A 154 -17.01 9.53 -53.71
CA TRP A 154 -17.39 10.32 -54.87
C TRP A 154 -18.17 9.49 -55.89
N THR A 155 -19.19 10.12 -56.49
CA THR A 155 -19.98 9.53 -57.57
C THR A 155 -20.19 10.57 -58.66
N ASN A 156 -19.87 10.25 -59.91
CA ASN A 156 -20.26 11.09 -61.05
C ASN A 156 -21.59 10.61 -61.61
N ARG A 157 -22.66 11.37 -61.36
CA ARG A 157 -23.97 11.13 -61.95
C ARG A 157 -24.15 12.12 -63.12
N LYS A 158 -23.39 11.94 -64.20
CA LYS A 158 -23.80 12.49 -65.50
C LYS A 158 -24.55 11.43 -66.30
N GLN A 159 -25.62 11.93 -66.91
CA GLN A 159 -26.69 11.22 -67.63
C GLN A 159 -26.13 10.49 -68.87
N ASN A 160 -25.66 9.26 -68.69
CA ASN A 160 -25.77 8.12 -69.60
C ASN A 160 -24.92 6.96 -69.06
N SER A 161 -25.63 5.92 -68.58
CA SER A 161 -25.27 4.50 -68.42
C SER A 161 -23.90 4.03 -67.86
N ASP A 162 -22.94 4.89 -67.53
CA ASP A 162 -21.64 4.45 -66.97
C ASP A 162 -21.22 5.34 -65.78
N GLY A 163 -21.91 5.15 -64.66
CA GLY A 163 -21.66 5.88 -63.41
C GLY A 163 -20.41 5.39 -62.70
N ARG A 164 -19.30 6.13 -62.79
CA ARG A 164 -18.07 5.84 -62.06
C ARG A 164 -18.17 6.26 -60.59
N GLN A 165 -17.68 5.41 -59.69
CA GLN A 165 -17.73 5.61 -58.25
C GLN A 165 -16.35 5.36 -57.62
N ILE A 166 -15.95 6.19 -56.67
CA ILE A 166 -14.73 6.03 -55.87
C ILE A 166 -15.14 5.69 -54.44
N TYR A 167 -14.63 4.58 -53.93
CA TYR A 167 -14.82 4.12 -52.55
C TYR A 167 -13.61 4.46 -51.70
N MET A 168 -13.84 5.00 -50.51
CA MET A 168 -12.85 5.02 -49.44
C MET A 168 -12.91 3.69 -48.69
N ILE A 169 -11.80 2.96 -48.74
CA ILE A 169 -11.57 1.76 -47.95
C ILE A 169 -10.47 2.06 -46.93
N GLY A 170 -10.58 1.48 -45.74
CA GLY A 170 -9.51 1.53 -44.73
C GLY A 170 -8.25 0.83 -45.25
N ASN A 171 -7.08 1.19 -44.72
CA ASN A 171 -5.82 0.58 -45.14
C ASN A 171 -5.83 -0.93 -44.78
N PRO A 172 -5.84 -1.82 -45.78
CA PRO A 172 -5.99 -3.25 -45.53
C PRO A 172 -4.78 -3.85 -44.80
N ILE A 173 -3.58 -3.29 -44.98
CA ILE A 173 -2.37 -3.76 -44.29
C ILE A 173 -2.48 -3.46 -42.80
N VAL A 174 -2.87 -2.23 -42.46
CA VAL A 174 -3.03 -1.81 -41.06
C VAL A 174 -4.15 -2.62 -40.41
N TRP A 175 -5.28 -2.79 -41.11
CA TRP A 175 -6.46 -3.44 -40.55
C TRP A 175 -6.33 -4.96 -40.40
N VAL A 176 -5.82 -5.65 -41.42
CA VAL A 176 -5.55 -7.08 -41.35
C VAL A 176 -4.40 -7.34 -40.38
N GLY A 177 -3.37 -6.50 -40.37
CA GLY A 177 -2.26 -6.58 -39.42
C GLY A 177 -2.72 -6.45 -37.97
N SER A 178 -3.57 -5.47 -37.65
CA SER A 178 -4.12 -5.32 -36.29
C SER A 178 -5.01 -6.49 -35.88
N THR A 179 -5.82 -7.00 -36.81
CA THR A 179 -6.72 -8.15 -36.53
C THR A 179 -5.92 -9.43 -36.27
N LEU A 180 -4.88 -9.69 -37.09
CA LEU A 180 -3.96 -10.81 -36.89
C LEU A 180 -3.18 -10.66 -35.58
N ALA A 181 -2.69 -9.46 -35.25
CA ALA A 181 -1.99 -9.21 -33.99
C ALA A 181 -2.86 -9.53 -32.78
N ILE A 182 -4.12 -9.09 -32.76
CA ILE A 182 -5.07 -9.41 -31.67
C ILE A 182 -5.27 -10.93 -31.56
N PHE A 183 -5.44 -11.62 -32.69
CA PHE A 183 -5.65 -13.06 -32.70
C PHE A 183 -4.41 -13.84 -32.24
N PHE A 184 -3.22 -13.48 -32.71
CA PHE A 184 -1.96 -14.11 -32.29
C PHE A 184 -1.63 -13.84 -30.83
N SER A 185 -1.87 -12.61 -30.35
CA SER A 185 -1.72 -12.30 -28.92
C SER A 185 -2.66 -13.17 -28.08
N ALA A 186 -3.95 -13.27 -28.46
CA ALA A 186 -4.90 -14.11 -27.76
C ALA A 186 -4.49 -15.60 -27.76
N ALA A 187 -4.03 -16.13 -28.89
CA ALA A 187 -3.58 -17.53 -29.01
C ALA A 187 -2.30 -17.82 -28.19
N TYR A 188 -1.33 -16.90 -28.22
CA TYR A 188 -0.11 -17.00 -27.41
C TYR A 188 -0.45 -17.04 -25.91
N LEU A 189 -1.38 -16.19 -25.47
CA LEU A 189 -1.79 -16.09 -24.07
C LEU A 189 -2.62 -17.31 -23.62
N SER A 190 -3.49 -17.86 -24.48
CA SER A 190 -4.18 -19.12 -24.18
C SER A 190 -3.21 -20.30 -24.03
N SER A 191 -2.04 -20.27 -24.69
CA SER A 191 -1.02 -21.30 -24.50
C SER A 191 -0.23 -21.17 -23.18
N GLU A 192 -0.09 -19.96 -22.63
CA GLU A 192 0.54 -19.75 -21.31
C GLU A 192 -0.42 -20.02 -20.14
N SER A 193 -1.75 -19.92 -20.35
CA SER A 193 -2.74 -20.17 -19.28
C SER A 193 -2.79 -21.62 -18.77
N GLU A 194 -2.22 -22.58 -19.51
CA GLU A 194 -2.07 -23.96 -19.00
C GLU A 194 -0.92 -24.12 -17.99
N MET A 195 -0.03 -23.12 -17.86
CA MET A 195 1.20 -23.23 -17.05
C MET A 195 1.14 -22.47 -15.72
N HIS A 196 0.14 -21.60 -15.51
CA HIS A 196 -0.05 -20.88 -14.25
C HIS A 196 -1.50 -20.94 -13.77
N GLN A 197 -1.71 -21.53 -12.60
CA GLN A 197 -2.98 -21.70 -11.90
C GLN A 197 -3.49 -20.40 -11.26
N ASN A 198 -3.24 -19.24 -11.89
CA ASN A 198 -3.65 -17.92 -11.43
C ASN A 198 -4.46 -17.22 -12.52
N TRP A 199 -5.60 -16.64 -12.14
CA TRP A 199 -6.48 -15.90 -13.04
C TRP A 199 -5.77 -14.63 -13.51
N SER A 200 -5.51 -14.54 -14.81
CA SER A 200 -4.86 -13.39 -15.43
C SER A 200 -5.84 -12.22 -15.55
N PHE A 201 -5.32 -10.99 -15.61
CA PHE A 201 -6.12 -9.78 -15.92
C PHE A 201 -6.95 -9.93 -17.22
N GLN A 202 -6.52 -10.81 -18.12
CA GLN A 202 -7.15 -11.08 -19.40
C GLN A 202 -8.35 -12.03 -19.29
N ASP A 203 -8.39 -12.91 -18.28
CA ASP A 203 -9.57 -13.73 -17.99
C ASP A 203 -10.74 -12.83 -17.53
N VAL A 204 -10.45 -11.82 -16.71
CA VAL A 204 -11.41 -10.79 -16.28
C VAL A 204 -11.93 -10.00 -17.50
N LEU A 205 -11.04 -9.64 -18.42
CA LEU A 205 -11.40 -8.92 -19.65
C LEU A 205 -12.29 -9.77 -20.57
N SER A 206 -12.00 -11.08 -20.67
CA SER A 206 -12.74 -12.04 -21.48
C SER A 206 -14.13 -12.32 -20.92
N ILE A 207 -14.27 -12.41 -19.59
CA ILE A 207 -15.57 -12.50 -18.92
C ILE A 207 -16.38 -11.22 -19.15
N GLY A 208 -15.75 -10.04 -19.08
CA GLY A 208 -16.40 -8.77 -19.41
C GLY A 208 -16.90 -8.73 -20.86
N LEU A 209 -16.11 -9.25 -21.81
CA LEU A 209 -16.51 -9.35 -23.22
C LEU A 209 -17.67 -10.33 -23.43
N MET A 210 -17.63 -11.50 -22.78
CA MET A 210 -18.72 -12.48 -22.79
C MET A 210 -20.01 -11.90 -22.21
N PHE A 211 -19.92 -11.15 -21.11
CA PHE A 211 -21.07 -10.45 -20.52
C PHE A 211 -21.71 -9.47 -21.51
N GLU A 212 -20.93 -8.68 -22.23
CA GLU A 212 -21.43 -7.76 -23.27
C GLU A 212 -22.08 -8.49 -24.46
N ILE A 213 -21.50 -9.62 -24.90
CA ILE A 213 -22.08 -10.45 -25.97
C ILE A 213 -23.43 -11.03 -25.56
N VAL A 214 -23.53 -11.58 -24.35
CA VAL A 214 -24.77 -12.18 -23.82
C VAL A 214 -25.84 -11.11 -23.59
N THR A 215 -25.46 -9.92 -23.13
CA THR A 215 -26.39 -8.84 -22.81
C THR A 215 -26.72 -7.92 -24.00
N TYR A 216 -26.12 -8.11 -25.17
CA TYR A 216 -26.33 -7.25 -26.35
C TYR A 216 -27.80 -7.15 -26.79
N LYS A 217 -28.60 -8.21 -26.61
CA LYS A 217 -30.03 -8.22 -26.98
C LYS A 217 -30.99 -7.76 -25.86
N LEU A 218 -30.49 -7.45 -24.67
CA LEU A 218 -31.34 -7.04 -23.55
C LEU A 218 -31.84 -5.60 -23.71
N ALA A 219 -33.05 -5.34 -23.22
CA ALA A 219 -33.57 -3.99 -23.10
C ALA A 219 -32.65 -3.14 -22.20
N LYS A 220 -32.46 -1.85 -22.57
CA LYS A 220 -31.50 -0.93 -21.93
C LYS A 220 -31.59 -0.89 -20.39
N ARG A 221 -32.81 -0.97 -19.83
CA ARG A 221 -33.03 -0.98 -18.37
C ARG A 221 -32.48 -2.24 -17.70
N ILE A 222 -32.64 -3.41 -18.32
CA ILE A 222 -32.18 -4.69 -17.79
C ILE A 222 -30.66 -4.81 -17.94
N LYS A 223 -30.10 -4.31 -19.06
CA LYS A 223 -28.66 -4.28 -19.28
C LYS A 223 -27.91 -3.49 -18.21
N ILE A 224 -28.45 -2.34 -17.78
CA ILE A 224 -27.85 -1.52 -16.71
C ILE A 224 -27.85 -2.25 -15.37
N ILE A 225 -28.96 -2.91 -15.01
CA ILE A 225 -29.07 -3.68 -13.76
C ILE A 225 -28.10 -4.86 -13.77
N ALA A 226 -28.03 -5.60 -14.87
CA ALA A 226 -27.11 -6.72 -15.03
C ALA A 226 -25.65 -6.25 -14.97
N ALA A 227 -25.32 -5.11 -15.58
CA ALA A 227 -23.96 -4.56 -15.55
C ALA A 227 -23.56 -4.12 -14.13
N GLY A 228 -24.50 -3.52 -13.37
CA GLY A 228 -24.27 -3.18 -11.97
C GLY A 228 -24.03 -4.41 -11.09
N LEU A 229 -24.81 -5.47 -11.28
CA LEU A 229 -24.62 -6.74 -10.56
C LEU A 229 -23.28 -7.39 -10.91
N PHE A 230 -22.92 -7.41 -12.20
CA PHE A 230 -21.64 -7.95 -12.67
C PHE A 230 -20.45 -7.17 -12.08
N LEU A 231 -20.51 -5.84 -12.07
CA LEU A 231 -19.46 -5.02 -11.47
C LEU A 231 -19.33 -5.26 -9.96
N ALA A 232 -20.45 -5.43 -9.25
CA ALA A 232 -20.44 -5.76 -7.83
C ALA A 232 -19.82 -7.13 -7.55
N ILE A 233 -20.09 -8.14 -8.39
CA ILE A 233 -19.47 -9.46 -8.31
C ILE A 233 -17.97 -9.37 -8.61
N VAL A 234 -17.57 -8.66 -9.67
CA VAL A 234 -16.15 -8.45 -10.00
C VAL A 234 -15.44 -7.72 -8.86
N PHE A 235 -16.07 -6.72 -8.24
CA PHE A 235 -15.51 -6.02 -7.09
C PHE A 235 -15.39 -6.92 -5.86
N PHE A 236 -16.41 -7.74 -5.57
CA PHE A 236 -16.37 -8.71 -4.48
C PHE A 236 -15.26 -9.75 -4.68
N VAL A 237 -15.19 -10.34 -5.88
CA VAL A 237 -14.11 -11.27 -6.25
C VAL A 237 -12.76 -10.57 -6.21
N PHE A 238 -12.65 -9.33 -6.67
CA PHE A 238 -11.39 -8.58 -6.58
C PHE A 238 -10.99 -8.28 -5.13
N LEU A 239 -11.91 -8.05 -4.20
CA LEU A 239 -11.57 -7.91 -2.79
C LEU A 239 -11.05 -9.22 -2.19
N ASP A 240 -11.66 -10.35 -2.56
CA ASP A 240 -11.19 -11.68 -2.14
C ASP A 240 -9.87 -12.09 -2.82
N PHE A 241 -9.61 -11.60 -4.05
CA PHE A 241 -8.52 -12.04 -4.93
C PHE A 241 -7.52 -10.93 -5.35
N SER A 242 -7.46 -9.78 -4.69
CA SER A 242 -6.56 -8.69 -5.11
C SER A 242 -5.10 -8.95 -4.70
N PRO A 243 -4.10 -8.57 -5.53
CA PRO A 243 -2.68 -8.73 -5.24
C PRO A 243 -2.17 -7.99 -3.99
N LEU A 244 -2.88 -6.95 -3.55
CA LEU A 244 -2.64 -6.29 -2.26
C LEU A 244 -2.84 -7.25 -1.08
N SER A 245 -3.64 -8.31 -1.27
CA SER A 245 -3.86 -9.41 -0.33
C SER A 245 -2.95 -10.63 -0.62
N TYR A 246 -2.48 -10.79 -1.86
CA TYR A 246 -1.69 -11.97 -2.29
C TYR A 246 -0.17 -11.84 -2.20
N GLY A 247 0.38 -10.64 -2.06
CA GLY A 247 1.84 -10.43 -1.98
C GLY A 247 2.56 -11.19 -0.86
N ALA A 248 1.85 -11.81 0.08
CA ALA A 248 2.45 -12.59 1.17
C ALA A 248 1.84 -13.98 1.43
N CYS A 249 0.66 -14.35 0.93
CA CYS A 249 -0.20 -15.32 1.63
C CYS A 249 -0.60 -16.60 0.88
N ALA A 250 -0.62 -16.66 -0.47
CA ALA A 250 -1.25 -17.81 -1.17
C ALA A 250 -0.49 -19.14 -0.99
N ASP A 251 0.83 -19.19 -1.25
CA ASP A 251 1.64 -20.40 -1.01
C ASP A 251 1.69 -20.77 0.48
N ARG A 252 1.59 -19.77 1.35
CA ARG A 252 1.64 -19.95 2.81
C ARG A 252 0.39 -20.61 3.39
N LYS A 253 -0.79 -20.52 2.76
CA LYS A 253 -2.03 -21.05 3.35
C LYS A 253 -2.06 -22.58 3.41
N LEU A 254 -1.63 -23.25 2.33
CA LEU A 254 -1.57 -24.72 2.29
C LEU A 254 -0.46 -25.26 3.20
N GLU A 255 0.72 -24.64 3.18
CA GLU A 255 1.83 -24.99 4.09
C GLU A 255 1.44 -24.77 5.55
N ARG A 256 0.79 -23.65 5.85
CA ARG A 256 0.26 -23.36 7.18
C ARG A 256 -0.76 -24.38 7.62
N GLN A 257 -1.72 -24.74 6.76
CA GLN A 257 -2.70 -25.79 7.07
C GLN A 257 -2.02 -27.15 7.31
N TYR A 258 -0.98 -27.49 6.54
CA TYR A 258 -0.21 -28.71 6.76
C TYR A 258 0.50 -28.70 8.12
N ILE A 259 1.15 -27.60 8.48
CA ILE A 259 1.85 -27.44 9.76
C ILE A 259 0.85 -27.46 10.92
N GLU A 260 -0.25 -26.71 10.82
CA GLU A 260 -1.31 -26.69 11.83
C GLU A 260 -1.94 -28.08 12.01
N ALA A 261 -2.27 -28.78 10.92
CA ALA A 261 -2.81 -30.14 10.98
C ALA A 261 -1.81 -31.14 11.55
N GLY A 262 -0.51 -31.00 11.24
CA GLY A 262 0.56 -31.82 11.82
C GLY A 262 0.66 -31.63 13.34
N VAL A 263 0.71 -30.37 13.79
CA VAL A 263 0.77 -30.02 15.22
C VAL A 263 -0.49 -30.45 15.97
N ALA A 264 -1.67 -30.38 15.32
CA ALA A 264 -2.95 -30.78 15.89
C ALA A 264 -3.25 -32.28 15.82
N SER A 265 -2.47 -33.06 15.07
CA SER A 265 -2.70 -34.50 14.89
C SER A 265 -2.68 -35.24 16.23
N GLY A 266 -3.85 -35.80 16.59
CA GLY A 266 -4.21 -36.22 17.95
C GLY A 266 -3.18 -37.09 18.67
N GLY A 267 -2.84 -36.70 19.90
CA GLY A 267 -2.07 -37.49 20.87
C GLY A 267 -0.55 -37.51 20.65
N LEU A 268 -0.06 -37.65 19.41
CA LEU A 268 1.38 -37.69 19.10
C LEU A 268 1.97 -36.33 18.70
N GLY A 269 1.20 -35.45 18.04
CA GLY A 269 1.65 -34.10 17.63
C GLY A 269 2.99 -34.11 16.90
N ILE A 270 3.00 -34.61 15.66
CA ILE A 270 4.22 -34.78 14.86
C ILE A 270 4.54 -33.47 14.12
N ARG A 271 5.73 -32.93 14.38
CA ARG A 271 6.28 -31.75 13.68
C ARG A 271 6.84 -32.12 12.32
N ALA A 272 7.07 -31.12 11.47
CA ALA A 272 7.59 -31.32 10.12
C ALA A 272 8.94 -32.06 10.08
N ASP A 273 9.71 -32.00 11.17
CA ASP A 273 11.00 -32.67 11.35
C ASP A 273 10.93 -33.96 12.20
N GLY A 274 9.74 -34.43 12.55
CA GLY A 274 9.50 -35.66 13.30
C GLY A 274 9.59 -35.52 14.83
N ARG A 275 9.84 -34.31 15.37
CA ARG A 275 9.86 -34.06 16.82
C ARG A 275 8.44 -33.98 17.40
N THR A 276 8.36 -34.16 18.71
CA THR A 276 7.15 -33.83 19.48
C THR A 276 7.07 -32.31 19.77
N ARG A 277 5.89 -31.82 20.15
CA ARG A 277 5.63 -30.38 20.38
C ARG A 277 6.55 -29.73 21.43
N LYS A 278 6.85 -30.46 22.51
CA LYS A 278 7.66 -29.99 23.66
C LYS A 278 9.15 -30.36 23.54
N GLN A 279 9.62 -30.73 22.36
CA GLN A 279 10.99 -31.21 22.19
C GLN A 279 11.83 -30.17 21.44
N THR A 280 12.93 -29.72 22.06
CA THR A 280 13.91 -28.81 21.44
C THR A 280 14.77 -29.54 20.40
N ARG A 281 15.28 -28.82 19.39
CA ARG A 281 16.21 -29.38 18.39
C ARG A 281 17.55 -29.75 19.00
N ASP A 282 17.97 -29.02 20.03
CA ASP A 282 19.13 -29.39 20.82
C ASP A 282 18.74 -30.58 21.70
N GLN A 283 18.90 -31.81 21.24
CA GLN A 283 18.87 -32.97 22.15
C GLN A 283 20.27 -33.46 22.52
N GLY A 284 21.30 -32.97 21.82
CA GLY A 284 22.71 -33.24 22.08
C GLY A 284 23.41 -32.12 22.87
N GLU A 285 24.72 -32.01 22.72
CA GLU A 285 25.50 -30.91 23.30
C GLU A 285 25.20 -29.59 22.57
N PHE A 286 25.17 -28.49 23.33
CA PHE A 286 25.18 -27.16 22.73
C PHE A 286 26.52 -26.99 22.02
N ALA A 287 26.49 -26.76 20.71
CA ALA A 287 27.68 -26.33 19.97
C ALA A 287 28.01 -24.89 20.37
N LEU A 288 28.65 -24.74 21.52
CA LEU A 288 29.09 -23.47 22.09
C LEU A 288 30.62 -23.43 22.03
N THR A 289 31.16 -22.32 21.56
CA THR A 289 32.60 -22.03 21.57
C THR A 289 32.80 -20.70 22.27
N LEU A 290 33.71 -20.65 23.24
CA LEU A 290 34.05 -19.44 23.98
C LEU A 290 35.36 -18.86 23.45
N GLY A 291 35.51 -17.54 23.51
CA GLY A 291 36.72 -16.85 23.06
C GLY A 291 37.00 -16.77 21.54
N PRO A 292 36.03 -16.89 20.60
CA PRO A 292 36.36 -16.79 19.16
C PRO A 292 36.86 -15.41 18.72
N VAL A 293 36.58 -14.35 19.49
CA VAL A 293 37.01 -12.98 19.21
C VAL A 293 38.02 -12.55 20.27
N ALA A 294 39.30 -12.51 19.89
CA ALA A 294 40.41 -12.19 20.78
C ALA A 294 40.42 -10.73 21.28
N GLN A 295 39.80 -9.80 20.53
CA GLN A 295 39.75 -8.38 20.89
C GLN A 295 38.65 -8.04 21.91
N ALA A 296 37.74 -8.98 22.19
CA ALA A 296 36.61 -8.76 23.08
C ALA A 296 36.95 -9.20 24.51
N SER A 297 36.46 -8.46 25.51
CA SER A 297 36.58 -8.82 26.94
C SER A 297 35.94 -10.17 27.26
N GLY A 298 34.93 -10.55 26.48
CA GLY A 298 34.40 -11.91 26.40
C GLY A 298 33.76 -12.15 25.04
N SER A 299 33.80 -13.38 24.54
CA SER A 299 33.12 -13.70 23.29
C SER A 299 32.58 -15.13 23.32
N SER A 300 31.51 -15.35 22.57
CA SER A 300 30.97 -16.68 22.35
C SER A 300 30.41 -16.83 20.95
N LEU A 301 30.45 -18.06 20.46
CA LEU A 301 29.79 -18.48 19.23
C LEU A 301 28.88 -19.65 19.57
N LEU A 302 27.59 -19.49 19.31
CA LEU A 302 26.59 -20.53 19.47
C LEU A 302 26.14 -21.01 18.10
N GLY A 303 26.32 -22.31 17.83
CA GLY A 303 26.02 -22.98 16.56
C GLY A 303 27.28 -23.37 15.80
N ALA A 304 27.25 -24.53 15.13
CA ALA A 304 28.38 -25.00 14.33
C ALA A 304 28.54 -24.17 13.05
N LEU A 305 29.76 -23.75 12.71
CA LEU A 305 30.07 -23.04 11.46
C LEU A 305 30.25 -23.97 10.24
N ALA A 306 30.51 -25.26 10.45
CA ALA A 306 30.91 -26.19 9.39
C ALA A 306 30.01 -27.44 9.29
N GLY A 307 29.45 -27.66 8.10
CA GLY A 307 29.39 -28.98 7.45
C GLY A 307 28.38 -30.05 7.88
N SER A 308 27.63 -29.94 8.98
CA SER A 308 26.67 -30.98 9.36
C SER A 308 25.21 -30.61 9.04
N SER A 309 24.75 -31.12 7.89
CA SER A 309 23.37 -31.39 7.48
C SER A 309 22.31 -30.25 7.53
N GLN A 310 21.25 -30.43 6.76
CA GLN A 310 20.12 -29.50 6.52
C GLN A 310 19.27 -29.17 7.78
N SER A 311 19.76 -29.49 8.98
CA SER A 311 19.16 -29.25 10.30
C SER A 311 19.95 -28.22 11.15
N ALA A 312 20.92 -27.53 10.55
CA ALA A 312 21.79 -26.58 11.26
C ALA A 312 21.00 -25.36 11.78
N GLN A 313 20.79 -25.30 13.09
CA GLN A 313 20.06 -24.24 13.80
C GLN A 313 20.68 -22.84 13.64
N SER A 314 20.01 -21.84 14.23
CA SER A 314 20.50 -20.46 14.22
C SER A 314 21.92 -20.35 14.80
N ALA A 315 22.81 -19.73 14.03
CA ALA A 315 24.19 -19.48 14.44
C ALA A 315 24.37 -17.99 14.80
N VAL A 316 24.89 -17.72 15.99
CA VAL A 316 25.02 -16.36 16.55
C VAL A 316 26.41 -16.19 17.15
N LEU A 317 27.08 -15.09 16.81
CA LEU A 317 28.35 -14.65 17.39
C LEU A 317 28.07 -13.47 18.33
N VAL A 318 28.63 -13.49 19.53
CA VAL A 318 28.50 -12.41 20.49
C VAL A 318 29.86 -11.97 20.99
N GLY A 319 30.11 -10.66 20.98
CA GLY A 319 31.24 -10.01 21.61
C GLY A 319 30.78 -9.14 22.77
N VAL A 320 31.54 -9.16 23.86
CA VAL A 320 31.35 -8.28 25.02
C VAL A 320 32.53 -7.35 25.09
N LYS A 321 32.26 -6.05 25.09
CA LYS A 321 33.23 -4.98 25.28
C LYS A 321 32.88 -4.21 26.54
N VAL A 322 33.88 -3.95 27.37
CA VAL A 322 33.71 -3.19 28.60
C VAL A 322 34.43 -1.85 28.46
N ALA A 323 33.76 -0.77 28.84
CA ALA A 323 34.28 0.60 28.76
C ALA A 323 33.97 1.37 30.04
N LEU A 324 34.78 2.37 30.37
CA LEU A 324 34.48 3.30 31.46
C LEU A 324 33.58 4.42 30.95
N GLY A 325 32.50 4.69 31.67
CA GLY A 325 31.59 5.80 31.40
C GLY A 325 31.16 6.49 32.68
N GLU A 326 30.46 7.62 32.56
CA GLU A 326 29.81 8.24 33.72
C GLU A 326 28.78 7.28 34.32
N ALA A 327 28.79 7.17 35.64
CA ALA A 327 27.81 6.35 36.34
C ALA A 327 26.43 7.02 36.27
N ASP A 328 25.40 6.25 35.92
CA ASP A 328 24.03 6.74 35.97
C ASP A 328 23.70 7.07 37.43
N GLY A 329 23.33 8.34 37.67
CA GLY A 329 22.76 8.79 38.92
C GLY A 329 21.25 8.70 38.82
N ASP A 330 20.58 8.11 39.81
CA ASP A 330 19.13 8.18 39.95
C ASP A 330 18.72 9.65 40.20
N ASP A 331 18.67 10.47 39.15
CA ASP A 331 17.93 11.73 39.14
C ASP A 331 16.48 11.35 38.80
N ALA A 332 15.78 10.79 39.79
CA ALA A 332 14.36 10.50 39.67
C ALA A 332 13.58 11.84 39.61
N GLU A 333 13.27 12.29 38.40
CA GLU A 333 12.09 13.09 38.12
C GLU A 333 10.85 12.21 38.38
N ASP A 334 10.40 12.14 39.63
CA ASP A 334 9.03 11.70 39.93
C ASP A 334 8.10 12.89 39.64
N GLY A 335 7.62 12.96 38.41
CA GLY A 335 6.48 13.78 38.03
C GLY A 335 5.19 12.98 38.20
N SER A 336 4.43 13.24 39.26
CA SER A 336 2.96 13.38 39.21
C SER A 336 2.37 13.70 40.59
N ASP A 337 1.71 14.85 40.65
CA ASP A 337 0.42 15.12 41.27
C ASP A 337 0.15 14.61 42.71
N ALA A 338 0.33 15.53 43.67
CA ALA A 338 -0.45 15.54 44.90
C ALA A 338 -0.76 17.00 45.28
N ASP A 339 -1.93 17.47 44.84
CA ASP A 339 -2.62 18.60 45.47
C ASP A 339 -3.09 18.19 46.88
N ASP A 340 -3.10 19.21 47.74
CA ASP A 340 -3.84 19.38 48.99
C ASP A 340 -3.28 18.89 50.36
N ALA A 341 -3.13 19.93 51.20
CA ALA A 341 -3.41 20.04 52.64
C ALA A 341 -2.24 19.97 53.66
N ALA A 342 -1.83 21.18 54.06
CA ALA A 342 -1.59 21.69 55.43
C ALA A 342 -1.01 20.75 56.52
N ASP A 343 0.13 21.15 57.11
CA ASP A 343 0.15 21.76 58.46
C ASP A 343 1.52 22.41 58.75
N ASN A 344 1.53 23.48 59.55
CA ASN A 344 2.73 24.19 59.99
C ASN A 344 3.25 23.63 61.32
N ASN A 345 4.57 23.73 61.48
CA ASN A 345 5.38 23.54 62.71
C ASN A 345 5.81 22.10 63.04
N ALA A 346 7.08 21.79 62.79
CA ALA A 346 8.00 21.25 63.80
C ALA A 346 9.41 21.06 63.20
N ASP A 347 10.37 21.73 63.84
CA ASP A 347 11.73 21.28 64.17
C ASP A 347 12.84 21.20 63.11
N ASP A 348 13.91 21.94 63.46
CA ASP A 348 15.25 22.09 62.87
C ASP A 348 16.09 20.78 62.78
N ASP A 349 15.46 19.60 62.72
CA ASP A 349 16.17 18.30 62.61
C ASP A 349 16.21 17.72 61.18
N ALA A 350 15.70 18.47 60.19
CA ALA A 350 15.69 18.03 58.78
C ALA A 350 17.06 18.20 58.07
N ALA A 351 17.99 18.98 58.63
CA ALA A 351 19.31 19.21 58.03
C ALA A 351 20.28 18.03 58.24
N ALA A 352 20.13 17.26 59.32
CA ALA A 352 21.00 16.11 59.63
C ALA A 352 20.60 14.81 58.90
N ARG A 353 19.38 14.73 58.35
CA ARG A 353 18.92 13.59 57.53
C ARG A 353 19.13 13.78 56.02
N ARG A 354 19.63 14.96 55.59
CA ARG A 354 20.04 15.25 54.21
C ARG A 354 21.40 14.67 53.82
N GLY A 355 22.10 14.00 54.74
CA GLY A 355 23.45 13.46 54.53
C GLY A 355 23.57 12.03 53.98
N GLN A 356 22.48 11.34 53.60
CA GLN A 356 22.58 9.91 53.29
C GLN A 356 21.62 9.40 52.19
N ARG A 357 21.37 10.17 51.13
CA ARG A 357 21.08 9.57 49.82
C ARG A 357 22.40 9.48 49.05
N ARG A 358 23.22 8.48 49.37
CA ARG A 358 24.33 8.07 48.48
C ARG A 358 23.67 7.76 47.13
N ARG A 359 23.88 8.61 46.12
CA ARG A 359 23.58 8.29 44.72
C ARG A 359 24.12 6.88 44.47
N ARG A 360 23.23 5.91 44.23
CA ARG A 360 23.67 4.56 43.90
C ARG A 360 24.18 4.62 42.47
N ARG A 361 25.47 4.93 42.34
CA ARG A 361 26.19 4.89 41.07
C ARG A 361 26.09 3.46 40.56
N ARG A 362 25.54 3.30 39.36
CA ARG A 362 25.35 1.98 38.72
C ARG A 362 26.03 1.99 37.36
N GLY A 363 26.56 0.84 36.97
CA GLY A 363 26.98 0.60 35.60
C GLY A 363 25.79 0.50 34.65
N ARG A 364 26.07 0.56 33.36
CA ARG A 364 25.08 0.47 32.28
C ARG A 364 25.35 -0.77 31.43
N VAL A 365 24.29 -1.41 30.94
CA VAL A 365 24.38 -2.48 29.95
C VAL A 365 23.69 -2.01 28.67
N ALA A 366 24.37 -2.13 27.54
CA ALA A 366 23.82 -1.84 26.22
C ALA A 366 23.97 -3.09 25.35
N CYS A 367 22.93 -3.43 24.60
CA CYS A 367 22.95 -4.54 23.65
C CYS A 367 22.70 -4.00 22.25
N THR A 368 23.47 -4.49 21.28
CA THR A 368 23.21 -4.27 19.85
C THR A 368 23.02 -5.63 19.18
N VAL A 369 22.04 -5.72 18.29
CA VAL A 369 21.79 -6.94 17.50
C VAL A 369 21.83 -6.55 16.03
N ASP A 370 22.77 -7.14 15.30
CA ASP A 370 22.90 -6.97 13.86
C ASP A 370 22.55 -8.27 13.13
N CYS A 371 21.71 -8.14 12.11
CA CYS A 371 21.28 -9.24 11.25
C CYS A 371 21.46 -8.80 9.80
N ALA A 372 22.48 -9.35 9.14
CA ALA A 372 22.82 -8.98 7.77
C ALA A 372 21.65 -9.30 6.81
N PRO A 373 21.14 -8.33 6.02
CA PRO A 373 20.04 -8.55 5.09
C PRO A 373 20.30 -9.65 4.05
N ALA A 374 21.58 -9.91 3.73
CA ALA A 374 21.99 -10.99 2.84
C ALA A 374 21.58 -12.39 3.35
N LEU A 375 21.35 -12.55 4.65
CA LEU A 375 20.92 -13.81 5.26
C LEU A 375 19.43 -14.08 5.08
N LEU A 376 18.64 -13.04 4.80
CA LEU A 376 17.19 -13.10 4.62
C LEU A 376 16.78 -12.30 3.36
N PRO A 377 17.10 -12.78 2.15
CA PRO A 377 16.85 -12.05 0.91
C PRO A 377 15.37 -11.81 0.60
N ARG A 378 14.47 -12.51 1.31
CA ARG A 378 13.01 -12.37 1.18
C ARG A 378 12.39 -11.45 2.24
N ALA A 379 13.15 -11.02 3.25
CA ALA A 379 12.66 -10.13 4.29
C ALA A 379 12.80 -8.66 3.86
N ASP A 380 11.82 -7.84 4.24
CA ASP A 380 11.94 -6.38 4.08
C ASP A 380 13.04 -5.87 5.04
N PRO A 381 14.08 -5.18 4.54
CA PRO A 381 15.17 -4.68 5.37
C PRO A 381 14.68 -3.79 6.52
N ARG A 382 13.60 -3.03 6.34
CA ARG A 382 13.05 -2.17 7.40
C ARG A 382 12.42 -2.98 8.54
N GLN A 383 11.68 -4.04 8.19
CA GLN A 383 11.09 -4.92 9.20
C GLN A 383 12.15 -5.72 9.95
N LEU A 384 13.23 -6.08 9.24
CA LEU A 384 14.39 -6.74 9.85
C LEU A 384 15.09 -5.82 10.86
N GLU A 385 15.35 -4.57 10.50
CA GLU A 385 15.96 -3.58 11.39
C GLU A 385 15.10 -3.36 12.65
N GLN A 386 13.79 -3.18 12.48
CA GLN A 386 12.87 -3.05 13.61
C GLN A 386 12.88 -4.30 14.51
N THR A 387 12.90 -5.49 13.92
CA THR A 387 12.99 -6.74 14.69
C THR A 387 14.30 -6.89 15.44
N SER A 388 15.41 -6.45 14.85
CA SER A 388 16.72 -6.44 15.50
C SER A 388 16.75 -5.48 16.69
N LEU A 389 16.17 -4.28 16.55
CA LEU A 389 16.01 -3.33 17.65
C LEU A 389 15.13 -3.91 18.78
N ASP A 390 13.99 -4.53 18.44
CA ASP A 390 13.10 -5.19 19.40
C ASP A 390 13.79 -6.33 20.18
N HIS A 391 14.72 -7.04 19.54
CA HIS A 391 15.51 -8.09 20.18
C HIS A 391 16.61 -7.49 21.08
N ALA A 392 17.30 -6.46 20.60
CA ALA A 392 18.35 -5.78 21.34
C ALA A 392 17.81 -5.16 22.64
N ASP A 393 16.70 -4.44 22.57
CA ASP A 393 16.06 -3.78 23.72
C ASP A 393 15.64 -4.79 24.81
N PHE A 394 15.01 -5.89 24.38
CA PHE A 394 14.57 -6.92 25.31
C PHE A 394 15.74 -7.66 25.95
N VAL A 395 16.77 -8.00 25.18
CA VAL A 395 17.98 -8.63 25.72
C VAL A 395 18.70 -7.68 26.67
N ALA A 396 18.83 -6.39 26.33
CA ALA A 396 19.44 -5.39 27.19
C ALA A 396 18.70 -5.29 28.53
N THR A 397 17.36 -5.24 28.52
CA THR A 397 16.53 -5.19 29.72
C THR A 397 16.75 -6.42 30.61
N LEU A 398 16.71 -7.62 30.02
CA LEU A 398 16.92 -8.87 30.77
C LEU A 398 18.32 -8.96 31.38
N LEU A 399 19.34 -8.50 30.66
CA LEU A 399 20.72 -8.49 31.15
C LEU A 399 20.93 -7.46 32.25
N ALA A 400 20.33 -6.27 32.11
CA ALA A 400 20.40 -5.20 33.12
C ALA A 400 19.76 -5.62 34.45
N ASP A 401 18.62 -6.32 34.40
CA ASP A 401 17.93 -6.83 35.59
C ASP A 401 18.68 -8.01 36.25
N GLY A 402 19.40 -8.81 35.45
CA GLY A 402 20.13 -9.98 35.93
C GLY A 402 21.55 -9.70 36.45
N LEU A 403 22.19 -8.61 36.00
CA LEU A 403 23.55 -8.23 36.39
C LEU A 403 23.57 -7.36 37.65
N ASP A 404 24.63 -7.50 38.46
CA ASP A 404 24.84 -6.60 39.60
C ASP A 404 25.46 -5.27 39.12
N LEU A 405 24.60 -4.34 38.68
CA LEU A 405 25.03 -3.02 38.21
C LEU A 405 25.76 -2.20 39.28
N GLY A 406 25.59 -2.54 40.57
CA GLY A 406 26.32 -1.92 41.67
C GLY A 406 27.78 -2.39 41.74
N ALA A 407 28.05 -3.65 41.39
CA ALA A 407 29.40 -4.20 41.34
C ALA A 407 30.23 -3.64 40.17
N LEU A 408 29.57 -3.06 39.15
CA LEU A 408 30.20 -2.37 38.03
C LEU A 408 30.63 -0.93 38.36
N ALA A 409 30.21 -0.37 39.49
CA ALA A 409 30.61 0.97 39.88
C ALA A 409 32.05 0.97 40.41
N VAL A 410 32.90 1.85 39.88
CA VAL A 410 34.28 1.98 40.34
C VAL A 410 34.28 2.71 41.68
N ALA A 411 34.85 2.07 42.70
CA ALA A 411 34.86 2.59 44.06
C ALA A 411 35.49 4.00 44.12
N HIS A 412 34.88 4.91 44.87
CA HIS A 412 35.36 6.28 45.09
C HIS A 412 35.48 7.18 43.83
N SER A 413 34.96 6.76 42.66
CA SER A 413 34.91 7.61 41.46
C SER A 413 33.48 7.93 41.00
N ALA A 414 33.38 8.84 40.03
CA ALA A 414 32.12 9.11 39.33
C ALA A 414 31.87 8.19 38.13
N LEU A 415 32.80 7.26 37.87
CA LEU A 415 32.79 6.39 36.72
C LEU A 415 32.24 5.01 37.09
N ALA A 416 31.63 4.37 36.12
CA ALA A 416 31.20 2.98 36.21
C ALA A 416 31.55 2.24 34.92
N TRP A 417 31.69 0.93 35.03
CA TRP A 417 31.85 0.05 33.89
C TRP A 417 30.54 -0.03 33.12
N HIS A 418 30.61 0.27 31.83
CA HIS A 418 29.56 0.12 30.84
C HIS A 418 29.87 -1.13 30.03
N VAL A 419 28.92 -2.07 30.00
CA VAL A 419 29.05 -3.35 29.29
C VAL A 419 28.27 -3.25 27.99
N HIS A 420 28.99 -3.33 26.87
CA HIS A 420 28.43 -3.38 25.53
C HIS A 420 28.43 -4.83 25.04
N VAL A 421 27.25 -5.34 24.71
CA VAL A 421 27.05 -6.68 24.15
C VAL A 421 26.68 -6.51 22.68
N ASP A 422 27.60 -6.89 21.79
CA ASP A 422 27.40 -6.82 20.35
C ASP A 422 27.09 -8.22 19.81
N VAL A 423 25.90 -8.38 19.24
CA VAL A 423 25.39 -9.64 18.71
C VAL A 423 25.37 -9.57 17.20
N LEU A 424 26.02 -10.54 16.54
CA LEU A 424 25.97 -10.72 15.09
C LEU A 424 25.30 -12.05 14.76
N VAL A 425 24.15 -11.98 14.08
CA VAL A 425 23.45 -13.15 13.57
C VAL A 425 24.13 -13.62 12.29
N LEU A 426 24.67 -14.84 12.29
CA LEU A 426 25.36 -15.42 11.15
C LEU A 426 24.43 -16.23 10.25
N ARG A 427 23.50 -16.97 10.86
CA ARG A 427 22.48 -17.74 10.13
C ARG A 427 21.19 -17.77 10.97
N PRO A 428 20.07 -17.22 10.49
CA PRO A 428 18.78 -17.37 11.14
C PRO A 428 18.13 -18.69 10.70
N ASN A 429 17.89 -19.60 11.64
CA ASN A 429 17.15 -20.84 11.41
C ASN A 429 16.26 -21.17 12.62
N GLY A 430 15.23 -20.35 12.86
CA GLY A 430 14.21 -20.58 13.87
C GLY A 430 14.68 -20.32 15.31
N ASN A 431 13.77 -19.87 16.17
CA ASN A 431 14.03 -19.59 17.59
C ASN A 431 15.27 -18.72 17.84
N LEU A 432 15.36 -17.60 17.11
CA LEU A 432 16.52 -16.74 17.12
C LEU A 432 16.75 -16.05 18.47
N LEU A 433 15.68 -15.63 19.14
CA LEU A 433 15.77 -14.83 20.38
C LEU A 433 16.42 -15.61 21.53
N ASP A 434 16.03 -16.88 21.73
CA ASP A 434 16.63 -17.74 22.76
C ASP A 434 18.13 -17.95 22.50
N ARG A 435 18.52 -18.07 21.23
CA ARG A 435 19.92 -18.27 20.81
C ARG A 435 20.76 -17.03 21.06
N ILE A 436 20.24 -15.86 20.71
CA ILE A 436 20.89 -14.57 20.98
C ILE A 436 21.15 -14.44 22.47
N TYR A 437 20.12 -14.67 23.28
CA TYR A 437 20.22 -14.50 24.72
C TYR A 437 21.13 -15.56 25.37
N ALA A 438 21.07 -16.81 24.93
CA ALA A 438 21.97 -17.87 25.38
C ALA A 438 23.45 -17.58 25.06
N ALA A 439 23.74 -17.09 23.84
CA ALA A 439 25.08 -16.68 23.46
C ALA A 439 25.56 -15.45 24.25
N ALA A 440 24.67 -14.47 24.48
CA ALA A 440 24.99 -13.32 25.32
C ALA A 440 25.33 -13.73 26.77
N ARG A 441 24.55 -14.64 27.37
CA ARG A 441 24.83 -15.20 28.69
C ARG A 441 26.19 -15.90 28.72
N ALA A 442 26.49 -16.75 27.74
CA ALA A 442 27.76 -17.46 27.67
C ALA A 442 28.96 -16.50 27.52
N ALA A 443 28.83 -15.47 26.67
CA ALA A 443 29.85 -14.45 26.48
C ALA A 443 30.10 -13.62 27.76
N LEU A 444 29.04 -13.31 28.53
CA LEU A 444 29.14 -12.58 29.80
C LEU A 444 29.78 -13.40 30.93
N VAL A 445 29.53 -14.71 30.99
CA VAL A 445 30.20 -15.61 31.94
C VAL A 445 31.69 -15.73 31.62
N HIS A 446 32.04 -15.75 30.34
CA HIS A 446 33.43 -15.70 29.89
C HIS A 446 34.08 -14.32 30.06
N ALA A 447 33.30 -13.24 30.09
CA ALA A 447 33.84 -11.89 30.11
C ALA A 447 34.68 -11.60 31.36
N ARG A 448 35.78 -10.88 31.16
CA ARG A 448 36.69 -10.40 32.21
C ARG A 448 36.83 -8.89 32.14
N ILE A 449 36.76 -8.22 33.28
CA ILE A 449 36.89 -6.77 33.44
C ILE A 449 38.26 -6.48 34.05
N PRO A 450 39.04 -5.53 33.51
CA PRO A 450 40.31 -5.13 34.11
C PRO A 450 40.07 -4.42 35.46
N ARG A 451 41.00 -4.60 36.39
CA ARG A 451 40.90 -3.98 37.70
C ARG A 451 41.19 -2.48 37.59
N ALA A 452 40.25 -1.67 38.09
CA ALA A 452 40.41 -0.23 38.19
C ALA A 452 40.55 0.18 39.65
N ASP A 453 41.63 0.91 39.97
CA ASP A 453 41.85 1.52 41.27
C ASP A 453 41.92 3.04 41.14
N VAL A 454 41.47 3.73 42.18
CA VAL A 454 41.43 5.19 42.23
C VAL A 454 42.34 5.62 43.36
N ASP A 455 43.41 6.34 43.04
CA ASP A 455 44.29 6.87 44.07
C ASP A 455 43.54 7.93 44.89
N ALA A 456 43.35 7.65 46.18
CA ALA A 456 42.59 8.49 47.09
C ALA A 456 43.25 9.86 47.33
N ALA A 457 44.54 10.03 47.02
CA ALA A 457 45.27 11.28 47.20
C ALA A 457 45.21 12.21 45.96
N THR A 458 45.25 11.65 44.76
CA THR A 458 45.31 12.40 43.48
C THR A 458 44.00 12.40 42.72
N GLY A 459 43.10 11.45 43.01
CA GLY A 459 41.89 11.21 42.23
C GLY A 459 42.15 10.63 40.84
N GLU A 460 43.39 10.20 40.55
CA GLU A 460 43.76 9.60 39.28
C GLU A 460 43.30 8.14 39.22
N LEU A 461 42.68 7.77 38.09
CA LEU A 461 42.20 6.42 37.84
C LEU A 461 43.30 5.62 37.15
N THR A 462 43.74 4.54 37.78
CA THR A 462 44.67 3.57 37.18
C THR A 462 43.92 2.29 36.82
N VAL A 463 43.97 1.89 35.55
CA VAL A 463 43.42 0.63 35.07
C VAL A 463 44.56 -0.34 34.81
N ALA A 464 44.53 -1.50 35.46
CA ALA A 464 45.51 -2.57 35.27
C ALA A 464 44.99 -3.54 34.20
N ASP A 465 45.67 -3.59 33.05
CA ASP A 465 45.29 -4.48 31.95
C ASP A 465 45.61 -5.96 32.26
N ASP A 466 46.62 -6.23 33.10
CA ASP A 466 47.08 -7.58 33.44
C ASP A 466 46.23 -8.25 34.55
N GLU A 467 45.58 -7.46 35.41
CA GLU A 467 44.72 -7.97 36.49
C GLU A 467 43.25 -7.91 36.05
N THR A 468 42.64 -9.05 35.78
CA THR A 468 41.23 -9.11 35.36
C THR A 468 40.36 -9.93 36.31
N GLU A 469 39.13 -9.47 36.51
CA GLU A 469 38.11 -10.12 37.34
C GLU A 469 36.88 -10.51 36.51
N PRO A 470 36.20 -11.63 36.83
CA PRO A 470 34.95 -11.99 36.18
C PRO A 470 33.81 -11.03 36.57
N ILE A 471 32.86 -10.84 35.66
CA ILE A 471 31.68 -10.00 35.92
C ILE A 471 30.81 -10.62 37.00
N ARG A 472 30.67 -9.93 38.14
CA ARG A 472 29.80 -10.40 39.22
C ARG A 472 28.33 -10.36 38.80
N GLY A 473 27.63 -11.46 39.03
CA GLY A 473 26.22 -11.62 38.69
C GLY A 473 25.95 -12.33 37.36
N ALA A 474 26.98 -12.57 36.52
CA ALA A 474 26.81 -13.30 35.26
C ALA A 474 26.25 -14.73 35.46
N ASP A 475 26.60 -15.40 36.55
CA ASP A 475 26.10 -16.75 36.87
C ASP A 475 24.61 -16.79 37.25
N ARG A 476 24.06 -15.66 37.70
CA ARG A 476 22.66 -15.52 38.14
C ARG A 476 21.71 -15.15 37.00
N LEU A 477 22.23 -14.89 35.81
CA LEU A 477 21.44 -14.54 34.65
C LEU A 477 20.35 -15.61 34.39
N PRO A 478 19.09 -15.20 34.16
CA PRO A 478 18.02 -16.14 33.82
C PRO A 478 18.31 -16.84 32.49
N VAL A 479 17.55 -17.87 32.16
CA VAL A 479 17.48 -18.48 30.82
C VAL A 479 16.20 -18.03 30.15
N LEU A 480 16.27 -17.73 28.85
CA LEU A 480 15.11 -17.38 28.05
C LEU A 480 14.54 -18.63 27.34
N VAL A 481 13.23 -18.80 27.43
CA VAL A 481 12.50 -19.86 26.73
C VAL A 481 11.39 -19.22 25.91
N SER A 482 11.45 -19.37 24.58
CA SER A 482 10.44 -18.90 23.65
C SER A 482 9.46 -20.00 23.28
N LEU A 483 8.18 -19.71 23.47
CA LEU A 483 7.04 -20.59 23.24
C LEU A 483 6.15 -19.99 22.15
N PHE A 484 5.70 -20.82 21.22
CA PHE A 484 5.00 -20.39 20.02
C PHE A 484 3.64 -21.05 19.98
N THR A 485 2.60 -20.30 19.64
CA THR A 485 1.25 -20.84 19.48
C THR A 485 0.93 -21.02 18.00
N VAL A 486 0.65 -22.25 17.58
CA VAL A 486 0.19 -22.58 16.23
C VAL A 486 -1.12 -23.34 16.37
N GLY A 487 -2.20 -22.81 15.78
CA GLY A 487 -3.52 -23.46 15.85
C GLY A 487 -4.05 -23.67 17.27
N GLY A 488 -3.72 -22.79 18.21
CA GLY A 488 -4.13 -22.89 19.62
C GLY A 488 -3.32 -23.86 20.48
N LEU A 489 -2.20 -24.40 19.96
CA LEU A 489 -1.32 -25.33 20.66
C LEU A 489 0.07 -24.74 20.88
N CYS A 490 0.69 -25.04 22.02
CA CYS A 490 2.03 -24.56 22.37
C CYS A 490 3.14 -25.44 21.76
N LEU A 491 4.15 -24.79 21.21
CA LEU A 491 5.36 -25.36 20.62
C LEU A 491 6.61 -24.72 21.23
N VAL A 492 7.64 -25.54 21.45
CA VAL A 492 8.96 -25.09 21.91
C VAL A 492 9.96 -25.19 20.76
N ASP A 493 10.82 -24.19 20.60
CA ASP A 493 11.91 -24.17 19.60
C ASP A 493 11.43 -24.50 18.16
N PRO A 494 10.64 -23.61 17.53
CA PRO A 494 10.09 -23.77 16.18
C PRO A 494 11.18 -23.77 15.10
N THR A 495 10.89 -24.45 14.01
CA THR A 495 11.56 -24.25 12.71
C THR A 495 11.11 -22.92 12.09
N PRO A 496 11.84 -22.37 11.10
CA PRO A 496 11.45 -21.11 10.46
C PRO A 496 10.04 -21.13 9.86
N LEU A 497 9.61 -22.28 9.35
CA LEU A 497 8.27 -22.46 8.78
C LEU A 497 7.19 -22.46 9.86
N GLU A 498 7.44 -23.14 10.99
CA GLU A 498 6.53 -23.14 12.14
C GLU A 498 6.47 -21.75 12.80
N GLU A 499 7.61 -21.05 12.91
CA GLU A 499 7.69 -19.68 13.41
C GLU A 499 6.91 -18.71 12.52
N ALA A 500 6.98 -18.88 11.19
CA ALA A 500 6.19 -18.10 10.25
C ALA A 500 4.68 -18.39 10.31
N CYS A 501 4.27 -19.56 10.82
CA CYS A 501 2.88 -19.94 11.01
C CYS A 501 2.34 -19.63 12.41
N ALA A 502 3.21 -19.23 13.34
CA ALA A 502 2.81 -18.92 14.71
C ALA A 502 2.01 -17.63 14.77
N ASP A 503 0.90 -17.66 15.52
CA ASP A 503 0.05 -16.49 15.73
C ASP A 503 0.56 -15.61 16.87
N VAL A 504 1.16 -16.25 17.87
CA VAL A 504 1.72 -15.60 19.06
C VAL A 504 3.03 -16.26 19.47
N HIS A 505 3.96 -15.41 19.89
CA HIS A 505 5.25 -15.77 20.45
C HIS A 505 5.29 -15.28 21.90
N LEU A 506 5.61 -16.15 22.84
CA LEU A 506 5.72 -15.86 24.25
C LEU A 506 7.15 -16.15 24.70
N ALA A 507 7.91 -15.12 25.00
CA ALA A 507 9.26 -15.24 25.55
C ALA A 507 9.20 -15.13 27.08
N VAL A 508 9.64 -16.17 27.78
CA VAL A 508 9.62 -16.25 29.24
C VAL A 508 11.06 -16.37 29.76
N ALA A 509 11.52 -15.39 30.53
CA ALA A 509 12.81 -15.44 31.21
C ALA A 509 12.63 -16.07 32.59
N VAL A 510 13.34 -17.15 32.87
CA VAL A 510 13.24 -17.93 34.11
C VAL A 510 14.57 -17.93 34.84
N THR A 511 14.58 -17.59 36.13
CA THR A 511 15.78 -17.63 36.96
C THR A 511 16.15 -19.06 37.34
N ARG A 512 17.37 -19.23 37.88
CA ARG A 512 17.83 -20.51 38.43
C ARG A 512 16.92 -21.06 39.53
N ASP A 513 16.20 -20.18 40.23
CA ASP A 513 15.22 -20.54 41.27
C ASP A 513 13.87 -21.01 40.71
N GLY A 514 13.72 -21.09 39.38
CA GLY A 514 12.47 -21.47 38.73
C GLY A 514 11.38 -20.39 38.73
N ARG A 515 11.75 -19.14 39.08
CA ARG A 515 10.82 -18.00 39.08
C ARG A 515 10.88 -17.29 37.72
N PRO A 516 9.74 -16.95 37.11
CA PRO A 516 9.72 -16.14 35.90
C PRO A 516 10.05 -14.68 36.27
N CYS A 517 11.08 -14.11 35.64
CA CYS A 517 11.48 -12.70 35.80
C CYS A 517 10.68 -11.79 34.88
N ALA A 518 10.58 -12.18 33.61
CA ALA A 518 9.95 -11.36 32.58
C ALA A 518 9.20 -12.27 31.60
N VAL A 519 8.06 -11.75 31.12
CA VAL A 519 7.22 -12.41 30.13
C VAL A 519 6.90 -11.39 29.06
N ARG A 520 7.21 -11.70 27.80
CA ARG A 520 6.92 -10.84 26.66
C ARG A 520 6.09 -11.60 25.63
N LYS A 521 4.92 -11.05 25.30
CA LYS A 521 4.08 -11.51 24.20
C LYS A 521 4.40 -10.70 22.94
N ARG A 522 4.60 -11.37 21.82
CA ARG A 522 4.76 -10.79 20.47
C ARG A 522 3.81 -11.50 19.50
N GLY A 523 3.42 -10.83 18.42
CA GLY A 523 2.48 -11.37 17.43
C GLY A 523 1.07 -10.82 17.60
N ASN A 524 0.27 -10.97 16.55
CA ASN A 524 -1.05 -10.33 16.43
C ASN A 524 -2.19 -11.22 16.95
N GLY A 525 -1.91 -12.47 17.35
CA GLY A 525 -2.89 -13.38 17.89
C GLY A 525 -3.28 -13.10 19.34
N SER A 526 -4.28 -13.84 19.83
CA SER A 526 -4.71 -13.85 21.24
C SER A 526 -4.30 -15.16 21.91
N ILE A 527 -4.11 -15.13 23.23
CA ILE A 527 -3.81 -16.33 24.03
C ILE A 527 -4.89 -16.45 25.09
N ASP A 528 -5.48 -17.63 25.21
CA ASP A 528 -6.41 -17.95 26.29
C ASP A 528 -5.66 -17.97 27.65
N PRO A 529 -6.19 -17.37 28.72
CA PRO A 529 -5.50 -17.31 30.01
C PRO A 529 -5.11 -18.68 30.59
N SER A 530 -5.89 -19.73 30.32
CA SER A 530 -5.57 -21.11 30.71
C SER A 530 -4.33 -21.63 29.98
N LEU A 531 -4.26 -21.42 28.66
CA LEU A 531 -3.11 -21.79 27.85
C LEU A 531 -1.87 -20.99 28.26
N LEU A 532 -2.02 -19.70 28.61
CA LEU A 532 -0.91 -18.89 29.11
C LEU A 532 -0.29 -19.48 30.39
N ALA A 533 -1.12 -19.93 31.33
CA ALA A 533 -0.64 -20.56 32.57
C ALA A 533 0.07 -21.90 32.30
N GLU A 534 -0.45 -22.70 31.35
CA GLU A 534 0.22 -23.92 30.89
C GLU A 534 1.57 -23.60 30.25
N MET A 535 1.62 -22.63 29.35
CA MET A 535 2.83 -22.17 28.67
C MET A 535 3.91 -21.72 29.67
N ILE A 536 3.54 -20.95 30.70
CA ILE A 536 4.50 -20.51 31.73
C ILE A 536 5.01 -21.70 32.56
N THR A 537 4.18 -22.70 32.81
CA THR A 537 4.59 -23.92 33.52
C THR A 537 5.56 -24.74 32.66
N ASP A 538 5.22 -24.94 31.38
CA ASP A 538 6.10 -25.58 30.41
C ASP A 538 7.45 -24.86 30.29
N ALA A 539 7.46 -23.52 30.29
CA ALA A 539 8.69 -22.73 30.25
C ALA A 539 9.62 -23.06 31.42
N LYS A 540 9.07 -23.23 32.64
CA LYS A 540 9.85 -23.52 33.85
C LYS A 540 10.50 -24.90 33.78
N ASP A 541 9.75 -25.90 33.33
CA ASP A 541 10.23 -27.28 33.19
C ASP A 541 11.37 -27.36 32.15
N HIS A 542 11.22 -26.64 31.03
CA HIS A 542 12.26 -26.54 30.01
C HIS A 542 13.48 -25.77 30.51
N ALA A 543 13.28 -24.66 31.23
CA ALA A 543 14.37 -23.85 31.77
C ALA A 543 15.27 -24.66 32.70
N ALA A 544 14.71 -25.50 33.59
CA ALA A 544 15.49 -26.36 34.48
C ALA A 544 16.42 -27.31 33.70
N THR A 545 15.91 -27.90 32.62
CA THR A 545 16.69 -28.76 31.73
C THR A 545 17.77 -27.97 31.00
N LEU A 546 17.44 -26.78 30.49
CA LEU A 546 18.36 -25.90 29.77
C LEU A 546 19.51 -25.41 30.65
N PHE A 547 19.25 -24.99 31.90
CA PHE A 547 20.30 -24.61 32.85
C PHE A 547 21.36 -25.70 33.02
N SER A 548 20.92 -26.95 33.24
CA SER A 548 21.85 -28.07 33.45
C SER A 548 22.74 -28.34 32.23
N ARG A 549 22.24 -28.06 31.03
CA ARG A 549 22.94 -28.31 29.77
C ARG A 549 23.85 -27.15 29.40
N PHE A 550 23.41 -25.92 29.61
CA PHE A 550 24.25 -24.73 29.41
C PHE A 550 25.43 -24.70 30.38
N ASP A 551 25.21 -24.96 31.66
CA ASP A 551 26.29 -24.97 32.65
C ASP A 551 27.34 -26.04 32.31
N LYS A 552 26.91 -27.23 31.83
CA LYS A 552 27.83 -28.27 31.33
C LYS A 552 28.63 -27.81 30.10
N ALA A 553 27.98 -27.19 29.12
CA ALA A 553 28.65 -26.73 27.90
C ALA A 553 29.65 -25.61 28.20
N ILE A 554 29.29 -24.65 29.05
CA ILE A 554 30.19 -23.57 29.48
C ILE A 554 31.38 -24.14 30.26
N ALA A 555 31.15 -25.04 31.21
CA ALA A 555 32.22 -25.64 32.01
C ALA A 555 33.20 -26.45 31.15
N ALA A 556 32.70 -27.23 30.18
CA ALA A 556 33.54 -27.99 29.26
C ALA A 556 34.44 -27.09 28.41
N GLU A 557 33.91 -25.97 27.92
CA GLU A 557 34.67 -25.04 27.08
C GLU A 557 35.64 -24.17 27.89
N ILE A 558 35.29 -23.78 29.13
CA ILE A 558 36.25 -23.14 30.05
C ILE A 558 37.43 -24.09 30.32
N GLN A 559 37.16 -25.36 30.62
CA GLN A 559 38.21 -26.36 30.83
C GLN A 559 39.06 -26.56 29.58
N ARG A 560 38.47 -26.48 28.39
CA ARG A 560 39.20 -26.53 27.13
C ARG A 560 40.17 -25.34 26.99
N LEU A 561 39.70 -24.13 27.26
CA LEU A 561 40.52 -22.91 27.21
C LEU A 561 41.64 -22.90 28.26
N GLU A 562 41.45 -23.54 29.42
CA GLU A 562 42.51 -23.69 30.43
C GLU A 562 43.61 -24.71 30.04
N ASN A 563 43.29 -25.62 29.11
CA ASN A 563 44.21 -26.66 28.64
C ASN A 563 44.98 -26.27 27.36
N GLU A 564 44.47 -25.30 26.59
CA GLU A 564 45.12 -24.70 25.42
C GLU A 564 46.12 -23.62 25.85
#